data_AF-A0A847LQ87-F1
#
_entry.id   AF-A0A847LQ87-F1
#
_cell.length_a   1.000
_cell.length_b   1.000
_cell.length_c   1.000
_cell.angle_alpha   90.00
_cell.angle_beta   90.00
_cell.angle_gamma   90.00
#
_symmetry.space_group_name_H-M   'P 1'
#
loop_
_entity.id
_entity.type
_entity.pdbx_description
1 polymer ?
#
loop_
_entity_poly.entity_id
_entity_poly.type
_entity_poly.pdbx_seq_one_letter_code
_entity_poly.pdbx_strand_id
1 'polypeptide(L)'
;MFAGFFDFSGMVWWILPVIFVAKVVEVTLTTLRLILVNRGFRSLGTAIALVEIIIWVTVASQVLQDINALKGLVYALGFALGVYVGSLVEEKLAFGKVLLQVICSEEESEAVIEMIHEERIGLTVLDGKGYESKKKVLLIYVERSQTTELLNSIKETDPGAVIGVSDINNLTGGYLPKRRRQFFK
;
A
#
# COMPACT_ATOMS: atom_id res chain seq x y z
N MET A 1 42.97 14.51 -0.68
CA MET A 1 41.73 14.26 0.07
C MET A 1 40.92 13.05 -0.46
N PHE A 2 40.98 12.70 -1.75
CA PHE A 2 40.26 11.55 -2.33
C PHE A 2 41.04 10.21 -2.41
N ALA A 3 42.33 10.20 -2.06
CA ALA A 3 43.17 9.00 -2.24
C ALA A 3 42.70 7.78 -1.42
N GLY A 4 42.09 8.00 -0.25
CA GLY A 4 41.51 6.93 0.57
C GLY A 4 40.09 6.51 0.14
N PHE A 5 39.44 7.22 -0.79
CA PHE A 5 38.05 6.94 -1.17
C PHE A 5 37.92 5.69 -2.07
N PHE A 6 39.00 5.35 -2.79
CA PHE A 6 39.15 4.15 -3.61
C PHE A 6 40.16 3.16 -3.01
N ASP A 7 40.57 3.35 -1.75
CA ASP A 7 41.41 2.37 -1.07
C ASP A 7 40.53 1.28 -0.46
N PHE A 8 40.80 0.03 -0.84
CA PHE A 8 40.04 -1.16 -0.44
C PHE A 8 40.91 -2.15 0.36
N SER A 9 42.19 -1.82 0.58
CA SER A 9 43.21 -2.75 1.08
C SER A 9 43.01 -3.21 2.54
N GLY A 10 42.25 -2.44 3.33
CA GLY A 10 41.86 -2.77 4.71
C GLY A 10 40.40 -3.19 4.90
N MET A 11 39.65 -3.40 3.81
CA MET A 11 38.21 -3.60 3.87
C MET A 11 37.85 -5.01 4.36
N VAL A 12 37.02 -5.05 5.40
CA VAL A 12 36.42 -6.28 5.91
C VAL A 12 35.22 -6.64 5.02
N TRP A 13 35.45 -7.43 3.97
CA TRP A 13 34.46 -7.70 2.91
C TRP A 13 33.10 -8.22 3.39
N TRP A 14 33.04 -8.96 4.51
CA TRP A 14 31.76 -9.45 5.06
C TRP A 14 30.85 -8.33 5.58
N ILE A 15 31.38 -7.13 5.83
CA ILE A 15 30.56 -5.99 6.28
C ILE A 15 29.63 -5.47 5.19
N LEU A 16 29.99 -5.63 3.91
CA LEU A 16 29.20 -5.14 2.78
C LEU A 16 27.82 -5.81 2.70
N PRO A 17 27.67 -7.15 2.65
CA PRO A 17 26.36 -7.78 2.65
C PRO A 17 25.56 -7.48 3.93
N VAL A 18 26.24 -7.28 5.08
CA VAL A 18 25.57 -6.88 6.32
C VAL A 18 24.98 -5.48 6.21
N ILE A 19 25.75 -4.50 5.72
CA ILE A 19 25.25 -3.14 5.45
C ILE A 19 24.07 -3.20 4.48
N PHE A 20 24.18 -3.97 3.40
CA PHE A 20 23.11 -4.11 2.41
C PHE A 20 21.83 -4.65 3.02
N VAL A 21 21.88 -5.82 3.66
CA VAL A 21 20.69 -6.49 4.21
C VAL A 21 20.09 -5.67 5.35
N ALA A 22 20.93 -5.16 6.26
CA ALA A 22 20.46 -4.31 7.34
C ALA A 22 19.76 -3.06 6.81
N LYS A 23 20.28 -2.46 5.73
CA LYS A 23 19.66 -1.28 5.11
C LYS A 23 18.34 -1.60 4.42
N VAL A 24 18.24 -2.73 3.72
CA VAL A 24 16.97 -3.21 3.14
C VAL A 24 15.92 -3.40 4.23
N VAL A 25 16.30 -4.06 5.33
CA VAL A 25 15.40 -4.31 6.48
C VAL A 25 14.98 -3.01 7.14
N GLU A 26 15.92 -2.10 7.43
CA GLU A 26 15.65 -0.78 8.02
C GLU A 26 14.59 -0.02 7.22
N VAL A 27 14.81 0.14 5.91
CA VAL A 27 13.90 0.90 5.05
C VAL A 27 12.54 0.21 4.90
N THR A 28 12.52 -1.13 4.84
CA THR A 28 11.25 -1.87 4.83
C THR A 28 10.45 -1.66 6.12
N LEU A 29 11.13 -1.65 7.29
CA LEU A 29 10.51 -1.37 8.58
C LEU A 29 9.98 0.07 8.66
N THR A 30 10.67 1.03 8.05
CA THR A 30 10.20 2.41 7.93
C THR A 30 8.87 2.50 7.20
N THR A 31 8.73 1.81 6.07
CA THR A 31 7.47 1.74 5.33
C THR A 31 6.38 1.08 6.16
N LEU A 32 6.68 -0.04 6.82
CA LEU A 32 5.75 -0.75 7.71
C LEU A 32 5.24 0.14 8.86
N ARG A 33 6.15 0.87 9.52
CA ARG A 33 5.80 1.82 10.57
C ARG A 33 4.83 2.86 10.06
N LEU A 34 5.10 3.45 8.90
CA LEU A 34 4.28 4.51 8.31
C LEU A 34 2.85 3.99 8.07
N ILE A 35 2.71 2.80 7.48
CA ILE A 35 1.41 2.16 7.25
C ILE A 35 0.66 1.92 8.56
N LEU A 36 1.34 1.36 9.57
CA LEU A 36 0.72 1.04 10.86
C LEU A 36 0.24 2.29 11.60
N VAL A 37 1.04 3.36 11.60
CA VAL A 37 0.67 4.64 12.22
C VAL A 37 -0.50 5.29 11.49
N ASN A 38 -0.49 5.29 10.15
CA ASN A 38 -1.58 5.83 9.34
C ASN A 38 -2.90 5.06 9.57
N ARG A 39 -2.82 3.78 9.88
CA ARG A 39 -3.96 2.92 10.25
C ARG A 39 -4.37 3.02 11.72
N GLY A 40 -3.72 3.87 12.51
CA GLY A 40 -4.04 4.08 13.92
C GLY A 40 -3.40 3.06 14.89
N PHE A 41 -2.59 2.11 14.41
CA PHE A 41 -1.81 1.18 15.25
C PHE A 41 -0.56 1.85 15.84
N ARG A 42 -0.77 2.92 16.61
CA ARG A 42 0.30 3.77 17.13
C ARG A 42 1.30 3.03 18.03
N SER A 43 0.83 2.11 18.87
CA SER A 43 1.69 1.33 19.78
C SER A 43 2.69 0.45 19.01
N LEU A 44 2.22 -0.27 17.99
CA LEU A 44 3.08 -1.07 17.12
C LEU A 44 4.05 -0.21 16.31
N GLY A 45 3.57 0.92 15.78
CA GLY A 45 4.41 1.89 15.08
C GLY A 45 5.57 2.41 15.95
N THR A 46 5.31 2.75 17.21
CA THR A 46 6.34 3.17 18.17
C THR A 46 7.35 2.08 18.46
N ALA A 47 6.91 0.83 18.67
CA ALA A 47 7.81 -0.29 18.91
C ALA A 47 8.75 -0.55 17.72
N ILE A 48 8.24 -0.46 16.49
CA ILE A 48 9.05 -0.60 15.27
C ILE A 48 10.06 0.55 15.16
N ALA A 49 9.66 1.79 15.48
CA ALA A 49 10.56 2.94 15.43
C ALA A 49 11.79 2.78 16.34
N LEU A 50 11.61 2.15 17.52
CA LEU A 50 12.73 1.85 18.42
C LEU A 50 13.72 0.85 17.82
N VAL A 51 13.22 -0.18 17.14
CA VAL A 51 14.09 -1.16 16.46
C VAL A 51 14.79 -0.52 15.26
N GLU A 52 14.05 0.27 14.47
CA GLU A 52 14.56 0.98 13.29
C GLU A 52 15.76 1.88 13.64
N ILE A 53 15.65 2.69 14.70
CA ILE A 53 16.72 3.63 15.04
C ILE A 53 18.01 2.92 15.49
N ILE A 54 17.89 1.76 16.14
CA ILE A 54 19.05 0.92 16.53
C ILE A 54 19.77 0.40 15.28
N ILE A 55 19.01 -0.10 14.30
CA ILE A 55 19.57 -0.57 13.04
C ILE A 55 20.24 0.61 12.31
N TRP A 56 19.56 1.74 12.19
CA TRP A 56 20.09 2.92 11.51
C TRP A 56 21.41 3.39 12.09
N VAL A 57 21.50 3.57 13.43
CA VAL A 57 22.75 4.00 14.10
C VAL A 57 23.86 2.99 13.85
N THR A 58 23.55 1.69 13.92
CA THR A 58 24.54 0.62 13.70
C THR A 58 25.08 0.65 12.27
N VAL A 59 24.20 0.70 11.26
CA VAL A 59 24.62 0.72 9.85
C VAL A 59 25.35 2.02 9.50
N ALA A 60 24.85 3.16 9.97
CA ALA A 60 25.48 4.46 9.75
C ALA A 60 26.90 4.48 10.32
N SER A 61 27.12 3.95 11.53
CA SER A 61 28.46 3.90 12.13
C SER A 61 29.46 3.11 11.29
N GLN A 62 29.04 1.97 10.71
CA GLN A 62 29.88 1.12 9.87
C GLN A 62 30.30 1.78 8.54
N VAL A 63 29.40 2.58 7.96
CA VAL A 63 29.68 3.33 6.72
C VAL A 63 30.55 4.55 7.00
N LEU A 64 30.30 5.25 8.11
CA LEU A 64 30.97 6.51 8.45
C LEU A 64 32.38 6.30 9.03
N GLN A 65 32.65 5.18 9.69
CA GLN A 65 33.97 4.91 10.29
C GLN A 65 35.09 4.80 9.25
N ASP A 66 34.76 4.34 8.04
CA ASP A 66 35.70 4.19 6.93
C ASP A 66 34.92 4.38 5.62
N ILE A 67 34.77 5.65 5.24
CA ILE A 67 33.97 6.08 4.09
C ILE A 67 34.73 5.76 2.80
N ASN A 68 34.15 4.89 1.99
CA ASN A 68 34.64 4.57 0.65
C ASN A 68 33.49 4.41 -0.34
N ALA A 69 33.81 4.48 -1.63
CA ALA A 69 32.84 4.42 -2.72
C ALA A 69 31.96 3.16 -2.67
N LEU A 70 32.55 2.02 -2.32
CA LEU A 70 31.87 0.73 -2.37
C LEU A 70 30.85 0.57 -1.24
N LYS A 71 31.19 0.95 0.00
CA LYS A 71 30.22 0.99 1.11
C LYS A 71 29.07 1.96 0.82
N GLY A 72 29.39 3.12 0.24
CA GLY A 72 28.38 4.09 -0.19
C GLY A 72 27.43 3.52 -1.25
N LEU A 73 27.97 2.85 -2.26
CA LEU A 73 27.18 2.18 -3.30
C LEU A 73 26.28 1.08 -2.71
N VAL A 74 26.83 0.21 -1.86
CA VAL A 74 26.08 -0.87 -1.21
C VAL A 74 24.98 -0.32 -0.31
N TYR A 75 25.24 0.74 0.44
CA TYR A 75 24.24 1.44 1.25
C TYR A 75 23.11 2.01 0.38
N ALA A 76 23.45 2.67 -0.74
CA ALA A 76 22.48 3.24 -1.67
C ALA A 76 21.62 2.16 -2.34
N LEU A 77 22.23 1.05 -2.77
CA LEU A 77 21.51 -0.09 -3.34
C LEU A 77 20.58 -0.75 -2.32
N GLY A 78 21.06 -0.92 -1.08
CA GLY A 78 20.24 -1.45 0.01
C GLY A 78 19.05 -0.55 0.32
N PHE A 79 19.25 0.78 0.29
CA PHE A 79 18.15 1.74 0.44
C PHE A 79 17.13 1.62 -0.70
N ALA A 80 17.58 1.65 -1.96
CA ALA A 80 16.69 1.55 -3.12
C ALA A 80 15.89 0.24 -3.15
N LEU A 81 16.54 -0.89 -2.87
CA LEU A 81 15.85 -2.18 -2.78
C LEU A 81 14.90 -2.22 -1.58
N GLY A 82 15.29 -1.65 -0.44
CA GLY A 82 14.43 -1.52 0.73
C GLY A 82 13.15 -0.73 0.45
N VAL A 83 13.22 0.34 -0.34
CA VAL A 83 12.02 1.07 -0.80
C VAL A 83 11.13 0.18 -1.65
N TYR A 84 11.70 -0.54 -2.62
CA TYR A 84 10.94 -1.45 -3.49
C TYR A 84 10.29 -2.60 -2.72
N VAL A 85 11.02 -3.25 -1.82
CA VAL A 85 10.48 -4.30 -0.95
C VAL A 85 9.41 -3.73 -0.01
N GLY A 86 9.67 -2.56 0.57
CA GLY A 86 8.71 -1.81 1.37
C GLY A 86 7.40 -1.55 0.63
N SER A 87 7.45 -1.12 -0.63
CA SER A 87 6.23 -0.90 -1.43
C SER A 87 5.47 -2.19 -1.75
N LEU A 88 6.17 -3.32 -1.97
CA LEU A 88 5.50 -4.61 -2.13
C LEU A 88 4.82 -5.07 -0.84
N VAL A 89 5.45 -4.80 0.30
CA VAL A 89 4.86 -5.07 1.62
C VAL A 89 3.67 -4.15 1.88
N GLU A 90 3.73 -2.89 1.46
CA GLU A 90 2.62 -1.95 1.50
C GLU A 90 1.44 -2.44 0.68
N GLU A 91 1.66 -2.84 -0.57
CA GLU A 91 0.62 -3.39 -1.46
C GLU A 91 -0.03 -4.64 -0.85
N LYS A 92 0.78 -5.54 -0.27
CA LYS A 92 0.24 -6.68 0.45
C LYS A 92 -0.54 -6.23 1.68
N LEU A 93 0.00 -5.36 2.51
CA LEU A 93 -0.71 -4.89 3.70
C LEU A 93 -1.94 -4.06 3.39
N ALA A 94 -2.07 -3.49 2.19
CA ALA A 94 -3.26 -2.78 1.69
C ALA A 94 -4.56 -3.61 1.76
N PHE A 95 -4.53 -4.88 2.21
CA PHE A 95 -5.68 -5.56 2.81
C PHE A 95 -6.44 -4.62 3.78
N GLY A 96 -7.71 -4.36 3.46
CA GLY A 96 -8.54 -3.39 4.14
C GLY A 96 -9.88 -3.20 3.43
N LYS A 97 -10.66 -2.21 3.86
CA LYS A 97 -11.91 -1.80 3.20
C LYS A 97 -11.66 -0.53 2.40
N VAL A 98 -12.28 -0.44 1.24
CA VAL A 98 -12.26 0.76 0.39
C VAL A 98 -13.68 1.27 0.18
N LEU A 99 -13.80 2.56 -0.06
CA LEU A 99 -15.01 3.19 -0.59
C LEU A 99 -14.86 3.26 -2.10
N LEU A 100 -15.72 2.55 -2.81
CA LEU A 100 -15.94 2.74 -4.23
C LEU A 100 -17.02 3.80 -4.41
N GLN A 101 -16.67 4.85 -5.16
CA GLN A 101 -17.58 5.85 -5.66
C GLN A 101 -17.76 5.59 -7.15
N VAL A 102 -18.91 5.05 -7.52
CA VAL A 102 -19.24 4.75 -8.92
C VAL A 102 -20.25 5.78 -9.40
N ILE A 103 -19.94 6.48 -10.48
CA ILE A 103 -20.82 7.47 -11.09
C ILE A 103 -21.29 6.89 -12.43
N CYS A 104 -22.55 6.48 -12.47
CA CYS A 104 -23.17 5.87 -13.65
C CYS A 104 -24.14 6.84 -14.34
N SER A 105 -24.46 6.56 -15.60
CA SER A 105 -25.61 7.19 -16.27
C SER A 105 -26.92 6.86 -15.54
N GLU A 106 -27.95 7.70 -15.66
CA GLU A 106 -29.27 7.39 -15.08
C GLU A 106 -29.86 6.10 -15.70
N GLU A 107 -29.64 5.89 -17.00
CA GLU A 107 -30.12 4.73 -17.77
C GLU A 107 -29.50 3.40 -17.31
N GLU A 108 -28.19 3.35 -17.10
CA GLU A 108 -27.48 2.10 -16.71
C GLU A 108 -27.48 1.88 -15.18
N SER A 109 -27.90 2.88 -14.40
CA SER A 109 -27.77 2.83 -12.94
C SER A 109 -28.56 1.69 -12.29
N GLU A 110 -29.74 1.35 -12.80
CA GLU A 110 -30.56 0.27 -12.24
C GLU A 110 -29.90 -1.09 -12.44
N ALA A 111 -29.33 -1.34 -13.63
CA ALA A 111 -28.61 -2.59 -13.94
C ALA A 111 -27.37 -2.76 -13.04
N VAL A 112 -26.61 -1.68 -12.83
CA VAL A 112 -25.45 -1.70 -11.92
C VAL A 112 -25.89 -1.96 -10.47
N ILE A 113 -26.97 -1.32 -10.01
CA ILE A 113 -27.51 -1.52 -8.65
C ILE A 113 -27.95 -2.98 -8.44
N GLU A 114 -28.68 -3.55 -9.40
CA GLU A 114 -29.18 -4.92 -9.32
C GLU A 114 -28.02 -5.93 -9.26
N MET A 115 -27.02 -5.78 -10.14
CA MET A 115 -25.81 -6.61 -10.14
C MET A 115 -25.10 -6.58 -8.78
N ILE A 116 -24.91 -5.40 -8.18
CA ILE A 116 -24.25 -5.27 -6.86
C ILE A 116 -25.09 -5.92 -5.75
N HIS A 117 -26.43 -5.80 -5.82
CA HIS A 117 -27.32 -6.45 -4.87
C HIS A 117 -27.30 -7.99 -4.97
N GLU A 118 -27.16 -8.56 -6.18
CA GLU A 118 -27.01 -10.00 -6.37
C GLU A 118 -25.74 -10.55 -5.69
N GLU A 119 -24.66 -9.77 -5.69
CA GLU A 119 -23.44 -10.08 -4.95
C GLU A 119 -23.58 -9.93 -3.42
N ARG A 120 -24.76 -9.50 -2.93
CA ARG A 120 -25.06 -9.21 -1.51
C ARG A 120 -24.11 -8.15 -0.94
N ILE A 121 -23.81 -7.13 -1.73
CA ILE A 121 -23.02 -5.98 -1.32
C ILE A 121 -23.97 -4.82 -1.01
N GLY A 122 -23.77 -4.17 0.14
CA GLY A 122 -24.53 -2.97 0.49
C GLY A 122 -24.03 -1.77 -0.30
N LEU A 123 -24.96 -1.01 -0.88
CA LEU A 123 -24.68 0.25 -1.56
C LEU A 123 -25.63 1.35 -1.08
N THR A 124 -25.19 2.60 -1.23
CA THR A 124 -26.06 3.78 -1.06
C THR A 124 -26.10 4.54 -2.37
N VAL A 125 -27.31 4.90 -2.83
CA VAL A 125 -27.52 5.65 -4.07
C VAL A 125 -27.76 7.11 -3.74
N LEU A 126 -27.06 8.00 -4.44
CA LEU A 126 -27.30 9.44 -4.41
C LEU A 126 -27.63 9.94 -5.82
N ASP A 127 -28.58 10.86 -5.89
CA ASP A 127 -28.88 11.59 -7.12
C ASP A 127 -27.81 12.65 -7.40
N GLY A 128 -27.24 12.60 -8.60
CA GLY A 128 -26.22 13.53 -9.06
C GLY A 128 -26.59 14.21 -10.37
N LYS A 129 -25.91 15.31 -10.67
CA LYS A 129 -26.01 15.98 -11.97
C LYS A 129 -24.59 16.18 -12.52
N GLY A 130 -24.34 15.59 -13.68
CA GLY A 130 -23.14 15.84 -14.47
C GLY A 130 -23.26 17.12 -15.29
N TYR A 131 -22.26 17.38 -16.13
CA TYR A 131 -22.24 18.57 -16.99
C TYR A 131 -23.47 18.63 -17.92
N GLU A 132 -23.82 17.52 -18.57
CA GLU A 132 -24.89 17.48 -19.58
C GLU A 132 -26.12 16.67 -19.16
N SER A 133 -25.99 15.78 -18.16
CA SER A 133 -27.03 14.81 -17.83
C SER A 133 -27.11 14.49 -16.34
N LYS A 134 -28.26 13.95 -15.93
CA LYS A 134 -28.41 13.35 -14.61
C LYS A 134 -27.54 12.10 -14.48
N LYS A 135 -27.06 11.85 -13.28
CA LYS A 135 -26.17 10.75 -12.94
C LYS A 135 -26.62 10.14 -11.61
N LYS A 136 -26.26 8.89 -11.36
CA LYS A 136 -26.35 8.30 -10.02
C LYS A 136 -24.95 8.12 -9.47
N VAL A 137 -24.76 8.44 -8.20
CA VAL A 137 -23.53 8.17 -7.46
C VAL A 137 -23.79 7.02 -6.49
N LEU A 138 -23.10 5.91 -6.69
CA LEU A 138 -23.17 4.73 -5.85
C LEU A 138 -21.98 4.73 -4.90
N LEU A 139 -22.27 4.69 -3.60
CA LEU A 139 -21.29 4.56 -2.53
C LEU A 139 -21.28 3.11 -2.06
N ILE A 140 -20.17 2.41 -2.27
CA ILE A 140 -20.04 0.98 -2.01
C ILE A 140 -18.84 0.72 -1.12
N TYR A 141 -19.07 0.04 0.00
CA TYR A 141 -18.01 -0.34 0.94
C TYR A 141 -17.66 -1.81 0.74
N VAL A 142 -16.44 -2.09 0.26
CA VAL A 142 -15.99 -3.47 -0.05
C VAL A 142 -14.60 -3.76 0.49
N GLU A 143 -14.26 -5.04 0.61
CA GLU A 143 -12.87 -5.45 0.85
C GLU A 143 -12.02 -5.13 -0.39
N ARG A 144 -10.78 -4.65 -0.18
CA ARG A 144 -9.87 -4.30 -1.27
C ARG A 144 -9.58 -5.48 -2.21
N SER A 145 -9.59 -6.70 -1.67
CA SER A 145 -9.45 -7.93 -2.45
C SER A 145 -10.61 -8.21 -3.42
N GLN A 146 -11.81 -7.68 -3.15
CA GLN A 146 -13.00 -7.83 -4.00
C GLN A 146 -13.13 -6.68 -5.02
N THR A 147 -12.32 -5.63 -4.87
CA THR A 147 -12.44 -4.42 -5.70
C THR A 147 -12.20 -4.73 -7.18
N THR A 148 -11.20 -5.53 -7.53
CA THR A 148 -10.88 -5.81 -8.93
C THR A 148 -12.02 -6.52 -9.66
N GLU A 149 -12.64 -7.51 -9.03
CA GLU A 149 -13.77 -8.26 -9.61
C GLU A 149 -14.97 -7.32 -9.82
N LEU A 150 -15.34 -6.58 -8.79
CA LEU A 150 -16.47 -5.65 -8.85
C LEU A 150 -16.26 -4.52 -9.87
N LEU A 151 -15.04 -3.98 -9.97
CA LEU A 151 -14.71 -2.96 -10.97
C LEU A 151 -14.86 -3.47 -12.41
N ASN A 152 -14.51 -4.73 -12.65
CA ASN A 152 -14.67 -5.35 -13.96
C ASN A 152 -16.16 -5.53 -14.28
N SER A 153 -16.94 -6.09 -13.35
CA SER A 153 -18.39 -6.25 -13.51
C SER A 153 -19.09 -4.92 -13.80
N ILE A 154 -18.75 -3.86 -13.06
CA ILE A 154 -19.34 -2.51 -13.29
C ILE A 154 -19.00 -2.00 -14.68
N LYS A 155 -17.75 -2.14 -15.13
CA LYS A 155 -17.32 -1.66 -16.46
C LYS A 155 -17.91 -2.46 -17.61
N GLU A 156 -18.26 -3.73 -17.39
CA GLU A 156 -18.98 -4.55 -18.37
C GLU A 156 -20.43 -4.08 -18.51
N THR A 157 -21.07 -3.68 -17.40
CA THR A 157 -22.45 -3.13 -17.41
C THR A 157 -22.51 -1.68 -17.92
N ASP A 158 -21.69 -0.77 -17.38
CA ASP A 158 -21.59 0.63 -17.80
C ASP A 158 -20.13 0.97 -18.16
N PRO A 159 -19.75 0.83 -19.45
CA PRO A 159 -18.42 1.20 -19.93
C PRO A 159 -18.07 2.68 -19.73
N GLY A 160 -19.08 3.54 -19.55
CA GLY A 160 -18.94 4.98 -19.32
C GLY A 160 -18.85 5.37 -17.84
N ALA A 161 -18.93 4.40 -16.91
CA ALA A 161 -18.91 4.66 -15.48
C ALA A 161 -17.59 5.29 -15.03
N VAL A 162 -17.68 6.36 -14.24
CA VAL A 162 -16.51 6.96 -13.59
C VAL A 162 -16.38 6.34 -12.20
N ILE A 163 -15.21 5.77 -11.90
CA ILE A 163 -15.00 5.05 -10.64
C ILE A 163 -13.84 5.65 -9.85
N GLY A 164 -14.14 6.12 -8.63
CA GLY A 164 -13.18 6.55 -7.63
C GLY A 164 -13.00 5.47 -6.56
N VAL A 165 -11.74 5.26 -6.15
CA VAL A 165 -11.39 4.34 -5.04
C VAL A 165 -10.72 5.14 -3.95
N SER A 166 -11.30 5.11 -2.74
CA SER A 166 -10.75 5.80 -1.56
C SER A 166 -10.49 4.81 -0.44
N ASP A 167 -9.31 4.88 0.17
CA ASP A 167 -8.96 4.07 1.33
C ASP A 167 -9.72 4.52 2.58
N ILE A 168 -10.21 3.56 3.36
CA ILE A 168 -10.95 3.84 4.60
C ILE A 168 -10.15 3.33 5.80
N ASN A 169 -9.82 4.26 6.70
CA ASN A 169 -9.07 3.94 7.91
C ASN A 169 -9.92 3.24 8.98
N ASN A 170 -11.20 3.62 9.10
CA ASN A 170 -12.15 3.02 10.04
C ASN A 170 -13.57 3.03 9.45
N LEU A 171 -14.26 1.89 9.51
CA LEU A 171 -15.66 1.75 9.12
C LEU A 171 -16.41 0.96 10.20
N THR A 172 -17.44 1.58 10.78
CA THR A 172 -18.29 0.99 11.81
C THR A 172 -19.73 0.88 11.30
N GLY A 173 -20.35 -0.28 11.45
CA GLY A 173 -21.70 -0.55 10.95
C GLY A 173 -21.77 -0.90 9.45
N GLY A 174 -22.96 -0.78 8.88
CA GLY A 174 -23.24 -1.05 7.46
C GLY A 174 -23.47 -2.53 7.11
N TYR A 175 -23.98 -2.76 5.89
CA TYR A 175 -24.13 -4.10 5.31
C TYR A 175 -22.91 -4.41 4.45
N LEU A 176 -21.94 -5.12 5.03
CA LEU A 176 -20.71 -5.48 4.34
C LEU A 176 -20.80 -6.93 3.85
N PRO A 177 -20.31 -7.22 2.62
CA PRO A 177 -20.26 -8.59 2.13
C PRO A 177 -19.46 -9.45 3.11
N LYS A 178 -20.05 -10.57 3.56
CA LYS A 178 -19.33 -11.54 4.40
C LYS A 178 -18.22 -12.15 3.55
N ARG A 179 -16.97 -11.99 3.97
CA ARG A 179 -15.78 -12.63 3.40
C ARG A 179 -16.09 -14.08 3.00
N ARG A 180 -16.24 -14.33 1.70
CA ARG A 180 -16.39 -15.70 1.17
C ARG A 180 -15.06 -16.40 1.42
N ARG A 181 -15.01 -17.27 2.43
CA ARG A 181 -13.88 -18.18 2.64
C ARG A 181 -13.83 -19.10 1.43
N GLN A 182 -13.06 -18.71 0.42
CA GLN A 182 -12.73 -19.56 -0.71
C GLN A 182 -11.70 -20.58 -0.19
N PHE A 183 -12.21 -21.61 0.48
CA PHE A 183 -11.45 -22.84 0.68
C PHE A 183 -11.24 -23.46 -0.70
N PHE A 184 -9.97 -23.71 -1.03
CA PHE A 184 -9.51 -24.48 -2.18
C PHE A 184 -10.47 -25.64 -2.51
N LYS A 185 -10.86 -25.75 -3.77
CA LYS A 185 -11.24 -27.02 -4.40
C LYS A 185 -10.17 -27.35 -5.43
#